data_AF-K2CLZ3-F1
#
_entry.id   AF-K2CLZ3-F1
#
_cell.length_a   1.000
_cell.length_b   1.000
_cell.length_c   1.000
_cell.angle_alpha   90.00
_cell.angle_beta   90.00
_cell.angle_gamma   90.00
#
_symmetry.space_group_name_H-M   'P 1'
#
loop_
_entity.id
_entity.type
_entity.pdbx_description
1 polymer ?
#
loop_
_entity_poly.entity_id
_entity_poly.type
_entity_poly.pdbx_seq_one_letter_code
_entity_poly.pdbx_strand_id
1 'polypeptide(L)'
;MAEIVSFGDTNPDKYKQSFREILWEKFSSLDRFTKLFIITGLLLIVSTPFIVRMVFTTTQQASGSELSSVQIQPADLKTQYNAQPIEMSVLAYDFNNQPIWENVLYEWTMSSQDSIGNLTKILGKENIFTPKRPGFGEITVTARLGNASISKTAPVRVGPIDELFLAKEFKPIADAYVKKSAPKLNFGKDTQLFIDENPKTNTYLKFDLNVLKGKSIQNAILTLHVGIGQNASSKGTSNVKVVSDTTWIENSITFNNRPFLSTLVASFSNPKKGQKISVDLTKYVITKAGSKFSIGIESLSGDDVILKSRESGLTPVLTVYYK
;
A
#
# COMPACT_ATOMS: atom_id res chain seq x y z
N MET A 1 -50.62 40.80 8.37
CA MET A 1 -49.24 41.29 8.15
C MET A 1 -48.32 40.07 8.26
N ALA A 2 -47.46 39.85 7.28
CA ALA A 2 -46.52 38.72 7.28
C ALA A 2 -45.33 39.03 8.20
N GLU A 3 -44.96 38.10 9.08
CA GLU A 3 -43.75 38.20 9.89
C GLU A 3 -42.72 37.19 9.37
N ILE A 4 -41.57 37.71 8.95
CA ILE A 4 -40.48 36.98 8.33
C ILE A 4 -39.71 36.27 9.44
N VAL A 5 -39.65 34.94 9.40
CA VAL A 5 -38.73 34.16 10.25
C VAL A 5 -37.33 34.24 9.63
N SER A 6 -36.44 34.99 10.27
CA SER A 6 -35.02 35.03 9.92
C SER A 6 -34.34 33.72 10.34
N PHE A 7 -33.81 32.96 9.38
CA PHE A 7 -32.96 31.81 9.66
C PHE A 7 -31.60 32.29 10.21
N GLY A 8 -31.30 31.88 11.45
CA GLY A 8 -30.05 32.17 12.12
C GLY A 8 -28.85 31.54 11.41
N ASP A 9 -27.81 32.36 11.27
CA ASP A 9 -26.37 32.12 11.13
C ASP A 9 -25.88 30.69 10.77
N THR A 10 -25.14 30.58 9.66
CA THR A 10 -24.70 29.32 9.02
C THR A 10 -23.22 29.00 9.26
N ASN A 11 -22.68 29.29 10.44
CA ASN A 11 -21.26 29.01 10.74
C ASN A 11 -21.01 27.54 11.17
N PRO A 12 -20.29 26.71 10.38
CA PRO A 12 -20.04 25.30 10.67
C PRO A 12 -19.04 25.03 11.81
N ASP A 13 -18.25 26.03 12.25
CA ASP A 13 -17.24 25.83 13.29
C ASP A 13 -17.81 25.79 14.72
N LYS A 14 -19.04 26.26 14.92
CA LYS A 14 -19.74 26.18 16.21
C LYS A 14 -20.13 24.73 16.60
N TYR A 15 -20.21 23.83 15.61
CA TYR A 15 -20.63 22.43 15.82
C TYR A 15 -19.49 21.49 16.29
N LYS A 16 -18.22 21.85 16.08
CA LYS A 16 -17.07 21.01 16.48
C LYS A 16 -16.68 21.16 17.95
N GLN A 17 -16.82 22.35 18.53
CA GLN A 17 -16.61 22.56 19.97
C GLN A 17 -17.73 21.90 20.81
N SER A 18 -18.96 21.94 20.29
CA SER A 18 -20.17 21.41 20.94
C SER A 18 -20.09 19.92 21.31
N PHE A 19 -19.51 19.05 20.48
CA PHE A 19 -19.58 17.60 20.74
C PHE A 19 -18.77 17.15 21.96
N ARG A 20 -17.56 17.70 22.15
CA ARG A 20 -16.72 17.35 23.32
C ARG A 20 -17.30 17.90 24.61
N GLU A 21 -17.85 19.11 24.57
CA GLU A 21 -18.51 19.75 25.71
C GLU A 21 -19.80 19.00 26.09
N ILE A 22 -20.63 18.62 25.11
CA ILE A 22 -21.84 17.81 25.35
C ILE A 22 -21.49 16.44 25.95
N LEU A 23 -20.44 15.79 25.44
CA LEU A 23 -19.97 14.51 25.99
C LEU A 23 -19.45 14.67 27.42
N TRP A 24 -18.71 15.75 27.68
CA TRP A 24 -18.18 16.05 29.01
C TRP A 24 -19.30 16.36 30.00
N GLU A 25 -20.26 17.21 29.63
CA GLU A 25 -21.44 17.52 30.45
C GLU A 25 -22.24 16.26 30.77
N LYS A 26 -22.59 15.46 29.73
CA LYS A 26 -23.33 14.20 29.90
C LYS A 26 -22.59 13.19 30.77
N PHE A 27 -21.26 13.11 30.66
CA PHE A 27 -20.45 12.25 31.51
C PHE A 27 -20.40 12.79 32.95
N SER A 28 -20.23 14.10 33.11
CA SER A 28 -20.13 14.77 34.40
C SER A 28 -21.45 14.75 35.19
N SER A 29 -22.60 14.64 34.51
CA SER A 29 -23.93 14.54 35.13
C SER A 29 -24.28 13.13 35.63
N LEU A 30 -23.48 12.11 35.31
CA LEU A 30 -23.75 10.73 35.75
C LEU A 30 -23.45 10.53 37.25
N ASP A 31 -24.11 9.56 37.86
CA ASP A 31 -23.81 9.13 39.22
C ASP A 31 -22.42 8.46 39.31
N ARG A 32 -21.92 8.32 40.55
CA ARG A 32 -20.56 7.81 40.80
C ARG A 32 -20.36 6.37 40.32
N PHE A 33 -21.37 5.50 40.39
CA PHE A 33 -21.26 4.11 39.97
C PHE A 33 -21.24 3.99 38.45
N THR A 34 -22.11 4.74 37.75
CA THR A 34 -22.13 4.74 36.28
C THR A 34 -20.85 5.35 35.69
N LYS A 35 -20.30 6.41 36.30
CA LYS A 35 -18.98 6.95 35.93
C LYS A 35 -17.87 5.92 36.09
N LEU A 36 -17.86 5.22 37.23
CA LEU A 36 -16.86 4.19 37.51
C LEU A 36 -16.92 3.07 36.48
N PHE A 37 -18.12 2.62 36.09
CA PHE A 37 -18.33 1.58 35.07
C PHE A 37 -17.87 2.01 33.67
N ILE A 38 -18.13 3.26 33.29
CA ILE A 38 -17.66 3.81 32.00
C ILE A 38 -16.13 3.94 31.99
N ILE A 39 -15.53 4.45 33.09
CA ILE A 39 -14.07 4.58 33.20
C ILE A 39 -13.40 3.21 33.16
N THR A 40 -13.88 2.22 33.93
CA THR A 40 -13.29 0.88 33.93
C THR A 40 -13.48 0.17 32.60
N GLY A 41 -14.63 0.34 31.93
CA GLY A 41 -14.85 -0.14 30.57
C GLY A 41 -13.88 0.49 29.56
N LEU A 42 -13.70 1.81 29.59
CA LEU A 42 -12.71 2.51 28.75
C LEU A 42 -11.28 2.08 29.09
N LEU A 43 -10.95 1.89 30.37
CA LEU A 43 -9.64 1.45 30.80
C LEU A 43 -9.36 0.02 30.33
N LEU A 44 -10.36 -0.86 30.33
CA LEU A 44 -10.27 -2.21 29.75
C LEU A 44 -10.12 -2.16 28.22
N ILE A 45 -10.82 -1.28 27.52
CA ILE A 45 -10.69 -1.11 26.06
C ILE A 45 -9.30 -0.54 25.68
N VAL A 46 -8.74 0.35 26.50
CA VAL A 46 -7.41 0.95 26.27
C VAL A 46 -6.27 0.03 26.74
N SER A 47 -6.49 -0.78 27.79
CA SER A 47 -5.49 -1.69 28.35
C SER A 47 -5.49 -3.08 27.73
N THR A 48 -6.59 -3.55 27.12
CA THR A 48 -6.64 -4.85 26.43
C THR A 48 -5.60 -4.97 25.31
N PRO A 49 -5.36 -3.96 24.44
CA PRO A 49 -4.24 -4.00 23.49
C PRO A 49 -2.86 -4.08 24.16
N PHE A 50 -2.71 -3.52 25.37
CA PHE A 50 -1.45 -3.48 26.12
C PHE A 50 -1.16 -4.80 26.86
N ILE A 51 -2.18 -5.41 27.48
CA ILE A 51 -2.09 -6.72 28.14
C ILE A 51 -1.90 -7.83 27.10
N VAL A 52 -2.62 -7.77 25.97
CA VAL A 52 -2.36 -8.57 24.76
C VAL A 52 -0.87 -8.47 24.42
N ARG A 53 -0.35 -7.26 24.18
CA ARG A 53 1.06 -7.04 23.84
C ARG A 53 2.07 -7.55 24.88
N MET A 54 1.76 -7.48 26.18
CA MET A 54 2.64 -7.92 27.27
C MET A 54 2.62 -9.44 27.50
N VAL A 55 1.46 -10.09 27.35
CA VAL A 55 1.35 -11.56 27.38
C VAL A 55 2.01 -12.17 26.13
N PHE A 56 1.95 -11.50 24.97
CA PHE A 56 2.63 -11.91 23.74
C PHE A 56 4.17 -11.80 23.79
N THR A 57 4.74 -10.97 24.68
CA THR A 57 6.19 -10.88 24.85
C THR A 57 6.77 -12.02 25.71
N THR A 58 6.01 -12.56 26.66
CA THR A 58 6.51 -13.60 27.59
C THR A 58 6.48 -15.01 26.99
N THR A 59 5.56 -15.30 26.06
CA THR A 59 5.50 -16.61 25.37
C THR A 59 6.47 -16.74 24.19
N GLN A 60 6.94 -15.62 23.62
CA GLN A 60 7.83 -15.61 22.45
C GLN A 60 9.28 -16.01 22.78
N GLN A 61 9.72 -15.87 24.03
CA GLN A 61 11.09 -16.22 24.40
C GLN A 61 11.28 -17.73 24.66
N ALA A 62 10.21 -18.53 24.56
CA ALA A 62 10.21 -19.94 24.94
C ALA A 62 9.99 -20.96 23.80
N SER A 63 9.65 -20.57 22.55
CA SER A 63 9.29 -21.56 21.50
C SER A 63 10.10 -21.56 20.20
N GLY A 64 11.10 -20.68 20.01
CA GLY A 64 12.02 -20.76 18.87
C GLY A 64 11.39 -20.74 17.46
N SER A 65 10.09 -20.48 17.35
CA SER A 65 9.36 -20.53 16.09
C SER A 65 9.46 -19.18 15.39
N GLU A 66 10.56 -18.94 14.70
CA GLU A 66 10.70 -17.77 13.83
C GLU A 66 10.02 -18.02 12.47
N LEU A 67 9.34 -17.01 11.94
CA LEU A 67 8.72 -17.07 10.61
C LEU A 67 9.79 -17.23 9.53
N SER A 68 9.73 -18.31 8.76
CA SER A 68 10.64 -18.57 7.64
C SER A 68 10.00 -18.40 6.28
N SER A 69 8.76 -18.88 6.11
CA SER A 69 8.04 -18.76 4.84
C SER A 69 6.53 -18.66 5.04
N VAL A 70 5.83 -18.24 3.98
CA VAL A 70 4.37 -18.27 3.92
C VAL A 70 3.94 -18.73 2.53
N GLN A 71 2.94 -19.61 2.49
CA GLN A 71 2.39 -20.18 1.26
C GLN A 71 0.93 -19.79 1.12
N ILE A 72 0.52 -19.48 -0.11
CA ILE A 72 -0.85 -19.13 -0.49
C ILE A 72 -1.35 -20.22 -1.42
N GLN A 73 -2.58 -20.69 -1.21
CA GLN A 73 -3.26 -21.63 -2.08
C GLN A 73 -4.56 -21.02 -2.61
N PRO A 74 -4.80 -21.02 -3.94
CA PRO A 74 -3.85 -21.40 -4.99
C PRO A 74 -2.69 -20.40 -5.12
N ALA A 75 -1.51 -20.91 -5.50
CA ALA A 75 -0.31 -20.09 -5.69
C ALA A 75 -0.33 -19.25 -6.99
N ASP A 76 -1.18 -19.62 -7.95
CA ASP A 76 -1.47 -18.91 -9.20
C ASP A 76 -2.98 -19.02 -9.47
N LEU A 77 -3.68 -17.89 -9.45
CA LEU A 77 -5.13 -17.85 -9.55
C LEU A 77 -5.54 -17.49 -10.98
N LYS A 78 -6.08 -18.45 -11.72
CA LYS A 78 -6.63 -18.23 -13.07
C LYS A 78 -8.12 -18.48 -13.07
N THR A 79 -8.90 -17.49 -13.49
CA THR A 79 -10.35 -17.59 -13.51
C THR A 79 -10.97 -16.77 -14.64
N GLN A 80 -12.24 -17.03 -14.92
CA GLN A 80 -13.03 -16.28 -15.89
C GLN A 80 -13.78 -15.12 -15.22
N TYR A 81 -14.13 -14.12 -16.01
CA TYR A 81 -15.08 -13.11 -15.57
C TYR A 81 -16.44 -13.76 -15.28
N ASN A 82 -17.10 -13.37 -14.18
CA ASN A 82 -18.34 -13.97 -13.66
C ASN A 82 -18.26 -15.45 -13.26
N ALA A 83 -17.06 -16.01 -13.12
CA ALA A 83 -16.90 -17.32 -12.50
C ALA A 83 -17.31 -17.31 -11.02
N GLN A 84 -17.50 -18.49 -10.47
CA GLN A 84 -17.78 -18.65 -9.04
C GLN A 84 -16.64 -18.05 -8.20
N PRO A 85 -16.94 -17.49 -7.01
CA PRO A 85 -15.92 -17.07 -6.06
C PRO A 85 -14.97 -18.22 -5.73
N ILE A 86 -13.69 -17.91 -5.60
CA ILE A 86 -12.64 -18.91 -5.38
C ILE A 86 -12.15 -18.79 -3.95
N GLU A 87 -12.21 -19.92 -3.23
CA GLU A 87 -11.66 -20.03 -1.90
C GLU A 87 -10.13 -20.05 -1.95
N MET A 88 -9.53 -19.40 -0.97
CA MET A 88 -8.10 -19.30 -0.82
C MET A 88 -7.72 -19.52 0.63
N SER A 89 -6.54 -20.07 0.84
CA SER A 89 -5.97 -20.27 2.18
C SER A 89 -4.51 -19.86 2.22
N VAL A 90 -4.01 -19.63 3.43
CA VAL A 90 -2.62 -19.30 3.70
C VAL A 90 -2.11 -20.09 4.91
N LEU A 91 -0.83 -20.47 4.87
CA LEU A 91 -0.14 -21.08 5.99
C LEU A 91 1.31 -20.60 6.06
N ALA A 92 1.77 -20.26 7.27
CA ALA A 92 3.15 -19.90 7.57
C ALA A 92 3.94 -21.11 8.09
N TYR A 93 5.24 -21.08 7.86
CA TYR A 93 6.16 -22.16 8.22
C TYR A 93 7.41 -21.61 8.93
N ASP A 94 7.96 -22.39 9.84
CA ASP A 94 9.24 -22.14 10.49
C ASP A 94 10.43 -22.56 9.60
N PHE A 95 11.66 -22.38 10.10
CA PHE A 95 12.89 -22.74 9.37
C PHE A 95 13.10 -24.24 9.17
N ASN A 96 12.37 -25.08 9.92
CA ASN A 96 12.33 -26.53 9.73
C ASN A 96 11.21 -26.96 8.76
N ASN A 97 10.59 -25.98 8.08
CA ASN A 97 9.44 -26.17 7.20
C ASN A 97 8.23 -26.82 7.90
N GLN A 98 8.10 -26.61 9.21
CA GLN A 98 6.93 -27.04 9.99
C GLN A 98 5.87 -25.93 9.98
N PRO A 99 4.59 -26.28 9.80
CA PRO A 99 3.51 -25.31 9.80
C PRO A 99 3.31 -24.68 11.17
N ILE A 100 3.14 -23.36 11.20
CA ILE A 100 2.83 -22.59 12.40
C ILE A 100 1.32 -22.32 12.42
N TRP A 101 0.60 -23.06 13.26
CA TRP A 101 -0.85 -23.04 13.31
C TRP A 101 -1.44 -21.90 14.16
N GLU A 102 -0.71 -21.48 15.18
CA GLU A 102 -1.19 -20.56 16.21
C GLU A 102 -0.40 -19.25 16.24
N ASN A 103 -1.05 -18.18 16.70
CA ASN A 103 -0.44 -16.86 16.92
C ASN A 103 0.11 -16.15 15.66
N VAL A 104 -0.21 -16.63 14.45
CA VAL A 104 0.12 -15.94 13.20
C VAL A 104 -1.07 -15.09 12.74
N LEU A 105 -0.86 -13.78 12.60
CA LEU A 105 -1.82 -12.87 11.98
C LEU A 105 -1.54 -12.80 10.48
N TYR A 106 -2.55 -13.08 9.66
CA TYR A 106 -2.46 -12.97 8.20
C TYR A 106 -3.24 -11.75 7.72
N GLU A 107 -2.56 -10.86 7.00
CA GLU A 107 -3.13 -9.68 6.35
C GLU A 107 -3.15 -9.89 4.83
N TRP A 108 -4.33 -9.79 4.22
CA TRP A 108 -4.51 -9.91 2.78
C TRP A 108 -4.63 -8.53 2.13
N THR A 109 -3.89 -8.31 1.05
CA THR A 109 -3.98 -7.13 0.21
C THR A 109 -4.05 -7.53 -1.25
N MET A 110 -4.59 -6.65 -2.09
CA MET A 110 -4.62 -6.84 -3.53
C MET A 110 -4.10 -5.58 -4.22
N SER A 111 -3.33 -5.75 -5.29
CA SER A 111 -2.73 -4.64 -6.05
C SER A 111 -3.77 -3.65 -6.59
N SER A 112 -5.02 -4.10 -6.77
CA SER A 112 -6.13 -3.25 -7.16
C SER A 112 -7.50 -3.85 -6.86
N GLN A 113 -8.06 -3.46 -5.72
CA GLN A 113 -9.42 -3.85 -5.32
C GLN A 113 -10.51 -3.48 -6.35
N ASP A 114 -10.23 -2.54 -7.27
CA ASP A 114 -11.21 -2.06 -8.25
C ASP A 114 -10.99 -2.56 -9.70
N SER A 115 -9.89 -3.27 -9.97
CA SER A 115 -9.51 -3.58 -11.36
C SER A 115 -9.94 -4.97 -11.81
N ILE A 116 -9.81 -6.02 -10.98
CA ILE A 116 -10.04 -7.41 -11.42
C ILE A 116 -11.03 -8.21 -10.56
N GLY A 117 -11.22 -7.84 -9.29
CA GLY A 117 -12.00 -8.62 -8.34
C GLY A 117 -11.87 -8.09 -6.93
N ASN A 118 -12.53 -8.75 -5.98
CA ASN A 118 -12.52 -8.37 -4.57
C ASN A 118 -12.11 -9.54 -3.69
N LEU A 119 -11.44 -9.23 -2.58
CA LEU A 119 -11.31 -10.13 -1.44
C LEU A 119 -12.45 -9.90 -0.45
N THR A 120 -13.00 -10.96 0.12
CA THR A 120 -14.07 -10.86 1.12
C THR A 120 -13.55 -10.37 2.48
N LYS A 121 -12.30 -10.69 2.83
CA LYS A 121 -11.69 -10.35 4.11
C LYS A 121 -10.34 -9.63 3.90
N ILE A 122 -9.92 -8.88 4.90
CA ILE A 122 -8.56 -8.33 4.99
C ILE A 122 -7.67 -9.09 5.97
N LEU A 123 -8.26 -9.92 6.86
CA LEU A 123 -7.55 -10.67 7.89
C LEU A 123 -8.02 -12.13 7.92
N GLY A 124 -7.08 -13.02 8.28
CA GLY A 124 -7.36 -14.44 8.60
C GLY A 124 -6.67 -15.45 7.69
N LYS A 125 -6.73 -16.73 8.04
CA LYS A 125 -6.10 -17.84 7.31
C LYS A 125 -6.79 -18.23 5.99
N GLU A 126 -7.99 -17.72 5.77
CA GLU A 126 -8.85 -18.03 4.64
C GLU A 126 -9.43 -16.74 4.05
N ASN A 127 -9.63 -16.75 2.74
CA ASN A 127 -10.26 -15.65 2.03
C ASN A 127 -11.00 -16.16 0.80
N ILE A 128 -11.85 -15.33 0.22
CA ILE A 128 -12.57 -15.63 -1.00
C ILE A 128 -12.27 -14.52 -2.00
N PHE A 129 -11.84 -14.89 -3.20
CA PHE A 129 -11.67 -13.99 -4.33
C PHE A 129 -12.89 -14.06 -5.24
N THR A 130 -13.55 -12.92 -5.45
CA THR A 130 -14.68 -12.80 -6.38
C THR A 130 -14.23 -12.05 -7.64
N PRO A 131 -14.16 -12.70 -8.81
CA PRO A 131 -13.76 -12.05 -10.06
C PRO A 131 -14.81 -11.02 -10.50
N LYS A 132 -14.36 -9.83 -10.91
CA LYS A 132 -15.24 -8.72 -11.31
C LYS A 132 -15.02 -8.20 -12.72
N ARG A 133 -13.81 -8.28 -13.25
CA ARG A 133 -13.49 -7.77 -14.59
C ARG A 133 -12.29 -8.51 -15.15
N PRO A 134 -12.20 -8.70 -16.47
CA PRO A 134 -10.97 -9.18 -17.08
C PRO A 134 -9.78 -8.27 -16.73
N GLY A 135 -8.63 -8.88 -16.46
CA GLY A 135 -7.39 -8.18 -16.16
C GLY A 135 -6.44 -9.04 -15.32
N PHE A 136 -5.38 -8.40 -14.84
CA PHE A 136 -4.39 -9.02 -13.97
C PHE A 136 -4.26 -8.24 -12.67
N GLY A 137 -3.79 -8.93 -11.64
CA GLY A 137 -3.52 -8.33 -10.35
C GLY A 137 -2.69 -9.28 -9.51
N GLU A 138 -2.35 -8.82 -8.33
CA GLU A 138 -1.58 -9.60 -7.36
C GLU A 138 -2.31 -9.61 -6.04
N ILE A 139 -2.45 -10.78 -5.44
CA ILE A 139 -2.86 -10.94 -4.05
C ILE A 139 -1.60 -11.13 -3.22
N THR A 140 -1.40 -10.30 -2.21
CA THR A 140 -0.30 -10.43 -1.27
C THR A 140 -0.84 -10.78 0.10
N VAL A 141 -0.24 -11.78 0.75
CA VAL A 141 -0.51 -12.13 2.13
C VAL A 141 0.72 -11.86 2.97
N THR A 142 0.56 -11.12 4.05
CA THR A 142 1.60 -10.88 5.05
C THR A 142 1.27 -11.65 6.31
N ALA A 143 2.10 -12.63 6.64
CA ALA A 143 2.07 -13.33 7.91
C ALA A 143 2.88 -12.53 8.95
N ARG A 144 2.34 -12.39 10.16
CA ARG A 144 2.99 -11.72 11.30
C ARG A 144 2.98 -12.62 12.52
N LEU A 145 4.13 -12.76 13.16
CA LEU A 145 4.31 -13.49 14.41
C LEU A 145 5.20 -12.64 15.31
N GLY A 146 4.61 -12.00 16.32
CA GLY A 146 5.30 -11.01 17.12
C GLY A 146 5.84 -9.84 16.28
N ASN A 147 7.16 -9.65 16.30
CA ASN A 147 7.84 -8.61 15.52
C ASN A 147 8.28 -9.09 14.12
N ALA A 148 8.20 -10.40 13.84
CA ALA A 148 8.55 -10.96 12.55
C ALA A 148 7.38 -10.80 11.57
N SER A 149 7.70 -10.55 10.30
CA SER A 149 6.72 -10.58 9.23
C SER A 149 7.33 -11.07 7.93
N ILE A 150 6.57 -11.87 7.20
CA ILE A 150 6.94 -12.35 5.87
C ILE A 150 5.73 -12.23 4.93
N SER A 151 5.97 -11.91 3.67
CA SER A 151 4.91 -11.77 2.68
C SER A 151 5.11 -12.72 1.52
N LYS A 152 4.01 -13.26 0.98
CA LYS A 152 3.96 -14.00 -0.28
C LYS A 152 2.98 -13.30 -1.20
N THR A 153 3.25 -13.37 -2.50
CA THR A 153 2.38 -12.82 -3.53
C THR A 153 1.99 -13.93 -4.50
N ALA A 154 0.71 -14.00 -4.84
CA ALA A 154 0.14 -14.87 -5.86
C ALA A 154 -0.40 -14.00 -7.01
N PRO A 155 -0.02 -14.27 -8.27
CA PRO A 155 -0.63 -13.61 -9.42
C PRO A 155 -2.09 -14.05 -9.56
N VAL A 156 -2.92 -13.11 -10.02
CA VAL A 156 -4.31 -13.35 -10.36
C VAL A 156 -4.57 -12.92 -11.79
N ARG A 157 -5.19 -13.81 -12.56
CA ARG A 157 -5.67 -13.54 -13.91
C ARG A 157 -7.16 -13.79 -13.97
N VAL A 158 -7.90 -12.76 -14.37
CA VAL A 158 -9.31 -12.85 -14.71
C VAL A 158 -9.44 -12.64 -16.20
N GLY A 159 -10.00 -13.58 -16.95
CA GLY A 159 -10.14 -13.45 -18.39
C GLY A 159 -10.49 -14.77 -19.06
N PRO A 160 -10.63 -14.79 -20.40
CA PRO A 160 -10.86 -16.04 -21.12
C PRO A 160 -9.68 -16.99 -20.85
N ILE A 161 -9.95 -18.20 -20.36
CA ILE A 161 -8.89 -19.15 -19.98
C ILE A 161 -7.94 -19.41 -21.16
N ASP A 162 -8.46 -19.38 -22.38
CA ASP A 162 -7.75 -19.71 -23.63
C ASP A 162 -7.04 -18.53 -24.31
N GLU A 163 -7.19 -17.29 -23.82
CA GLU A 163 -6.44 -16.16 -24.37
C GLU A 163 -5.01 -16.12 -23.80
N LEU A 164 -3.99 -16.32 -24.63
CA LEU A 164 -2.60 -16.15 -24.20
C LEU A 164 -2.27 -14.65 -24.08
N PHE A 165 -2.04 -14.19 -22.86
CA PHE A 165 -1.44 -12.89 -22.60
C PHE A 165 0.04 -13.08 -22.34
N LEU A 166 0.87 -12.21 -22.90
CA LEU A 166 2.29 -12.19 -22.64
C LEU A 166 2.58 -11.25 -21.47
N ALA A 167 3.51 -11.63 -20.61
CA ALA A 167 4.03 -10.78 -19.54
C ALA A 167 5.44 -10.31 -19.90
N LYS A 168 5.75 -9.05 -19.60
CA LYS A 168 7.11 -8.53 -19.69
C LYS A 168 7.40 -7.58 -18.55
N GLU A 169 8.58 -7.76 -17.96
CA GLU A 169 9.10 -6.90 -16.91
C GLU A 169 9.95 -5.77 -17.48
N PHE A 170 9.79 -4.58 -16.91
CA PHE A 170 10.53 -3.37 -17.23
C PHE A 170 11.16 -2.82 -15.96
N LYS A 171 12.48 -2.66 -15.98
CA LYS A 171 13.18 -1.86 -14.98
C LYS A 171 13.08 -0.36 -15.34
N PRO A 172 13.09 0.55 -14.37
CA PRO A 172 13.18 1.98 -14.65
C PRO A 172 14.44 2.26 -15.48
N ILE A 173 14.28 3.03 -16.56
CA ILE A 173 15.41 3.58 -17.32
C ILE A 173 16.01 4.81 -16.63
N ALA A 174 15.31 5.37 -15.64
CA ALA A 174 15.79 6.40 -14.74
C ALA A 174 14.95 6.40 -13.45
N ASP A 175 15.60 6.62 -12.32
CA ASP A 175 15.00 6.93 -11.03
C ASP A 175 15.82 7.94 -10.22
N ALA A 176 15.14 8.84 -9.55
CA ALA A 176 15.79 9.80 -8.67
C ALA A 176 14.78 10.32 -7.65
N TYR A 177 15.27 10.75 -6.50
CA TYR A 177 14.49 11.62 -5.62
C TYR A 177 15.05 13.03 -5.62
N VAL A 178 14.19 13.98 -5.25
CA VAL A 178 14.54 15.40 -5.12
C VAL A 178 14.02 15.89 -3.78
N LYS A 179 14.86 16.60 -3.02
CA LYS A 179 14.50 17.09 -1.68
C LYS A 179 14.61 18.61 -1.59
N LYS A 180 13.57 19.24 -1.03
CA LYS A 180 13.48 20.70 -0.87
C LYS A 180 14.61 21.27 -0.03
N SER A 181 15.09 20.51 0.96
CA SER A 181 16.19 20.90 1.84
C SER A 181 17.57 20.95 1.15
N ALA A 182 17.71 20.33 -0.03
CA ALA A 182 18.94 20.39 -0.82
C ALA A 182 18.62 20.60 -2.31
N PRO A 183 18.11 21.78 -2.67
CA PRO A 183 17.36 21.94 -3.91
C PRO A 183 18.20 21.94 -5.20
N LYS A 184 19.52 22.08 -5.05
CA LYS A 184 20.51 22.05 -6.15
C LYS A 184 21.22 20.70 -6.30
N LEU A 185 21.04 19.78 -5.35
CA LEU A 185 21.70 18.48 -5.39
C LEU A 185 20.92 17.48 -6.24
N ASN A 186 21.65 16.57 -6.86
CA ASN A 186 21.13 15.43 -7.60
C ASN A 186 21.36 14.15 -6.78
N PHE A 187 20.39 13.25 -6.79
CA PHE A 187 20.44 11.99 -6.04
C PHE A 187 20.15 10.77 -6.93
N GLY A 188 20.35 10.89 -8.25
CA GLY A 188 20.05 9.81 -9.21
C GLY A 188 21.03 8.63 -9.20
N LYS A 189 21.96 8.59 -8.25
CA LYS A 189 22.89 7.47 -8.03
C LYS A 189 22.73 6.83 -6.65
N ASP A 190 21.84 7.37 -5.83
CA ASP A 190 21.60 6.85 -4.48
C ASP A 190 20.92 5.49 -4.58
N THR A 191 21.28 4.56 -3.70
CA THR A 191 20.65 3.22 -3.64
C THR A 191 19.26 3.23 -2.98
N GLN A 192 18.79 4.42 -2.59
CA GLN A 192 17.56 4.65 -1.84
C GLN A 192 16.79 5.82 -2.47
N LEU A 193 15.47 5.70 -2.47
CA LEU A 193 14.56 6.72 -2.95
C LEU A 193 13.69 7.17 -1.78
N PHE A 194 13.74 8.46 -1.45
CA PHE A 194 13.03 9.02 -0.32
C PHE A 194 11.71 9.67 -0.76
N ILE A 195 10.70 9.56 0.10
CA ILE A 195 9.39 10.18 -0.08
C ILE A 195 8.96 10.79 1.25
N ASP A 196 8.73 12.10 1.29
CA ASP A 196 8.41 12.84 2.52
C ASP A 196 7.63 14.13 2.16
N GLU A 197 6.77 14.60 3.06
CA GLU A 197 6.11 15.90 2.95
C GLU A 197 6.89 17.02 3.66
N ASN A 198 7.72 16.71 4.67
CA ASN A 198 8.36 17.74 5.49
C ASN A 198 9.80 17.39 5.96
N PRO A 199 10.85 17.88 5.27
CA PRO A 199 10.79 18.71 4.06
C PRO A 199 10.41 17.89 2.82
N LYS A 200 9.56 18.48 1.96
CA LYS A 200 9.07 17.87 0.71
C LYS A 200 10.18 17.15 -0.07
N THR A 201 10.00 15.84 -0.22
CA THR A 201 10.87 14.94 -0.96
C THR A 201 10.04 14.05 -1.86
N ASN A 202 10.30 14.12 -3.17
CA ASN A 202 9.53 13.37 -4.17
C ASN A 202 10.45 12.43 -4.93
N THR A 203 9.97 11.22 -5.19
CA THR A 203 10.64 10.22 -6.04
C THR A 203 10.07 10.24 -7.45
N TYR A 204 10.90 10.00 -8.46
CA TYR A 204 10.54 9.95 -9.88
C TYR A 204 11.03 8.64 -10.48
N LEU A 205 10.18 8.00 -11.29
CA LEU A 205 10.52 6.78 -12.05
C LEU A 205 10.14 6.98 -13.51
N LYS A 206 11.00 6.52 -14.43
CA LYS A 206 10.73 6.53 -15.88
C LYS A 206 10.94 5.16 -16.49
N PHE A 207 10.02 4.77 -17.37
CA PHE A 207 10.04 3.48 -18.06
C PHE A 207 9.98 3.69 -19.58
N ASP A 208 10.48 2.71 -20.32
CA ASP A 208 10.45 2.67 -21.78
C ASP A 208 9.69 1.44 -22.27
N LEU A 209 8.52 1.66 -22.87
CA LEU A 209 7.66 0.62 -23.43
C LEU A 209 7.71 0.57 -24.98
N ASN A 210 8.77 1.10 -25.61
CA ASN A 210 8.92 1.07 -27.07
C ASN A 210 8.79 -0.35 -27.67
N VAL A 211 9.29 -1.36 -26.96
CA VAL A 211 9.19 -2.77 -27.37
C VAL A 211 7.77 -3.30 -27.44
N LEU A 212 6.79 -2.60 -26.85
CA LEU A 212 5.37 -2.92 -26.90
C LEU A 212 4.63 -2.11 -27.98
N LYS A 213 5.33 -1.46 -28.91
CA LYS A 213 4.68 -0.73 -30.01
C LYS A 213 3.76 -1.66 -30.80
N GLY A 214 2.51 -1.25 -31.00
CA GLY A 214 1.49 -2.05 -31.69
C GLY A 214 0.87 -3.17 -30.83
N LYS A 215 1.29 -3.31 -29.57
CA LYS A 215 0.70 -4.24 -28.61
C LYS A 215 -0.42 -3.60 -27.81
N SER A 216 -1.39 -4.40 -27.41
CA SER A 216 -2.48 -3.96 -26.53
C SER A 216 -2.11 -4.30 -25.09
N ILE A 217 -1.80 -3.28 -24.29
CA ILE A 217 -1.56 -3.45 -22.85
C ILE A 217 -2.89 -3.73 -22.15
N GLN A 218 -2.86 -4.66 -21.19
CA GLN A 218 -4.03 -5.19 -20.51
C GLN A 218 -3.92 -4.95 -19.00
N ASN A 219 -2.69 -4.96 -18.48
CA ASN A 219 -2.41 -4.66 -17.09
C ASN A 219 -0.97 -4.18 -16.91
N ALA A 220 -0.74 -3.36 -15.90
CA ALA A 220 0.59 -2.91 -15.51
C ALA A 220 0.69 -2.77 -13.98
N ILE A 221 1.46 -3.63 -13.32
CA ILE A 221 1.72 -3.57 -11.88
C ILE A 221 3.15 -3.12 -11.66
N LEU A 222 3.32 -2.06 -10.87
CA LEU A 222 4.62 -1.61 -10.39
C LEU A 222 4.90 -2.23 -9.02
N THR A 223 5.96 -3.01 -8.94
CA THR A 223 6.51 -3.53 -7.69
C THR A 223 7.60 -2.59 -7.17
N LEU A 224 7.46 -2.16 -5.92
CA LEU A 224 8.41 -1.35 -5.16
C LEU A 224 8.86 -2.14 -3.92
N HIS A 225 10.09 -1.89 -3.47
CA HIS A 225 10.62 -2.49 -2.24
C HIS A 225 10.90 -1.40 -1.22
N VAL A 226 10.34 -1.53 -0.02
CA VAL A 226 10.66 -0.67 1.11
C VAL A 226 12.00 -1.09 1.70
N GLY A 227 12.83 -0.11 2.05
CA GLY A 227 14.10 -0.33 2.73
C GLY A 227 13.93 -1.09 4.05
N ILE A 228 15.04 -1.66 4.54
CA ILE A 228 15.09 -2.37 5.84
C ILE A 228 15.59 -1.48 6.99
N GLY A 229 15.97 -0.23 6.69
CA GLY A 229 16.44 0.75 7.67
C GLY A 229 15.36 1.18 8.64
N GLN A 230 15.77 1.75 9.78
CA GLN A 230 14.86 2.05 10.90
C GLN A 230 13.75 3.06 10.53
N ASN A 231 14.02 3.97 9.59
CA ASN A 231 13.09 5.01 9.13
C ASN A 231 12.45 4.68 7.77
N ALA A 232 12.48 3.41 7.33
CA ALA A 232 11.97 3.06 6.01
C ALA A 232 10.43 2.94 5.96
N SER A 233 9.78 2.73 7.10
CA SER A 233 8.34 2.54 7.20
C SER A 233 7.61 3.83 7.51
N SER A 234 6.38 3.97 7.03
CA SER A 234 5.50 5.10 7.34
C SER A 234 4.12 4.60 7.76
N LYS A 235 3.40 5.39 8.57
CA LYS A 235 1.94 5.22 8.77
C LYS A 235 1.12 6.03 7.76
N GLY A 236 1.78 6.88 6.97
CA GLY A 236 1.16 7.79 6.02
C GLY A 236 0.67 7.12 4.73
N THR A 237 0.12 7.95 3.85
CA THR A 237 -0.26 7.59 2.49
C THR A 237 0.69 8.26 1.51
N SER A 238 1.15 7.51 0.51
CA SER A 238 1.91 8.00 -0.62
C SER A 238 1.05 7.94 -1.89
N ASN A 239 1.11 9.00 -2.68
CA ASN A 239 0.40 9.13 -3.95
C ASN A 239 1.37 8.95 -5.11
N VAL A 240 1.00 8.10 -6.06
CA VAL A 240 1.65 7.97 -7.35
C VAL A 240 0.92 8.87 -8.35
N LYS A 241 1.66 9.74 -9.03
CA LYS A 241 1.11 10.78 -9.90
C LYS A 241 1.78 10.79 -11.27
N VAL A 242 1.04 11.24 -12.27
CA VAL A 242 1.53 11.41 -13.64
C VAL A 242 2.61 12.48 -13.71
N VAL A 243 3.70 12.16 -14.39
CA VAL A 243 4.74 13.09 -14.81
C VAL A 243 4.76 13.13 -16.34
N SER A 244 4.21 14.20 -16.90
CA SER A 244 4.03 14.32 -18.36
C SER A 244 5.34 14.56 -19.11
N ASP A 245 6.30 15.23 -18.48
CA ASP A 245 7.64 15.39 -19.03
C ASP A 245 8.43 14.09 -18.88
N THR A 246 8.76 13.45 -20.00
CA THR A 246 9.58 12.22 -20.03
C THR A 246 11.04 12.50 -20.45
N THR A 247 11.37 13.77 -20.68
CA THR A 247 12.68 14.25 -21.13
C THR A 247 13.66 14.48 -19.99
N TRP A 248 13.19 14.54 -18.73
CA TRP A 248 14.05 14.69 -17.56
C TRP A 248 15.18 13.65 -17.53
N ILE A 249 16.37 14.08 -17.12
CA ILE A 249 17.55 13.24 -17.06
C ILE A 249 17.91 13.00 -15.60
N GLU A 250 18.11 11.74 -15.27
CA GLU A 250 18.37 11.25 -13.92
C GLU A 250 19.55 11.92 -13.23
N ASN A 251 20.65 12.13 -13.94
CA ASN A 251 21.86 12.74 -13.39
C ASN A 251 21.82 14.28 -13.36
N SER A 252 20.71 14.90 -13.79
CA SER A 252 20.55 16.36 -13.77
C SER A 252 19.27 16.84 -13.10
N ILE A 253 18.36 15.93 -12.73
CA ILE A 253 17.15 16.28 -11.99
C ILE A 253 17.54 16.71 -10.57
N THR A 254 16.97 17.83 -10.14
CA THR A 254 17.17 18.47 -8.85
C THR A 254 15.80 18.95 -8.38
N PHE A 255 15.67 19.42 -7.14
CA PHE A 255 14.40 19.99 -6.73
C PHE A 255 14.02 21.19 -7.60
N ASN A 256 14.97 22.03 -8.01
CA ASN A 256 14.68 23.25 -8.77
C ASN A 256 14.15 23.02 -10.19
N ASN A 257 14.56 21.93 -10.86
CA ASN A 257 14.17 21.62 -12.24
C ASN A 257 13.29 20.36 -12.37
N ARG A 258 12.76 19.85 -11.24
CA ARG A 258 11.95 18.64 -11.23
C ARG A 258 10.66 18.81 -12.07
N PRO A 259 10.24 17.78 -12.82
CA PRO A 259 8.93 17.77 -13.46
C PRO A 259 7.78 17.89 -12.46
N PHE A 260 6.68 18.50 -12.89
CA PHE A 260 5.47 18.67 -12.09
C PHE A 260 4.71 17.33 -11.88
N LEU A 261 4.19 17.12 -10.66
CA LEU A 261 3.36 15.95 -10.32
C LEU A 261 1.87 16.29 -10.53
N SER A 262 1.28 15.77 -11.61
CA SER A 262 -0.05 16.16 -12.06
C SER A 262 -1.18 15.28 -11.48
N THR A 263 -1.79 14.41 -12.28
CA THR A 263 -2.98 13.62 -11.89
C THR A 263 -2.59 12.43 -11.02
N LEU A 264 -3.40 12.13 -10.01
CA LEU A 264 -3.30 10.91 -9.20
C LEU A 264 -3.57 9.67 -10.07
N VAL A 265 -2.70 8.67 -10.03
CA VAL A 265 -2.90 7.39 -10.72
C VAL A 265 -3.17 6.23 -9.76
N ALA A 266 -2.51 6.25 -8.60
CA ALA A 266 -2.62 5.22 -7.58
C ALA A 266 -2.12 5.76 -6.23
N SER A 267 -2.36 5.02 -5.15
CA SER A 267 -1.84 5.34 -3.82
C SER A 267 -1.52 4.06 -3.04
N PHE A 268 -0.60 4.15 -2.08
CA PHE A 268 -0.33 3.09 -1.11
C PHE A 268 -0.15 3.71 0.28
N SER A 269 -0.52 2.97 1.32
CA SER A 269 -0.54 3.48 2.70
C SER A 269 0.10 2.50 3.66
N ASN A 270 0.57 3.02 4.79
CA ASN A 270 1.16 2.25 5.88
C ASN A 270 2.33 1.31 5.48
N PRO A 271 3.27 1.74 4.60
CA PRO A 271 4.36 0.89 4.15
C PRO A 271 5.25 0.45 5.33
N LYS A 272 5.64 -0.82 5.34
CA LYS A 272 6.47 -1.42 6.40
C LYS A 272 7.89 -1.71 5.90
N LYS A 273 8.87 -1.68 6.81
CA LYS A 273 10.26 -2.01 6.49
C LYS A 273 10.35 -3.39 5.82
N GLY A 274 11.15 -3.47 4.75
CA GLY A 274 11.33 -4.70 3.96
C GLY A 274 10.10 -5.15 3.17
N GLN A 275 8.99 -4.41 3.21
CA GLN A 275 7.77 -4.79 2.50
C GLN A 275 7.94 -4.64 0.98
N LYS A 276 7.38 -5.59 0.24
CA LYS A 276 7.10 -5.46 -1.18
C LYS A 276 5.73 -4.80 -1.38
N ILE A 277 5.70 -3.69 -2.11
CA ILE A 277 4.48 -2.94 -2.42
C ILE A 277 4.15 -3.17 -3.90
N SER A 278 2.91 -3.52 -4.20
CA SER A 278 2.39 -3.65 -5.55
C SER A 278 1.40 -2.53 -5.83
N VAL A 279 1.69 -1.72 -6.86
CA VAL A 279 0.90 -0.56 -7.26
C VAL A 279 0.32 -0.80 -8.65
N ASP A 280 -1.00 -0.84 -8.78
CA ASP A 280 -1.65 -0.94 -10.09
C ASP A 280 -1.61 0.38 -10.85
N LEU A 281 -0.92 0.39 -11.99
CA LEU A 281 -0.80 1.53 -12.91
C LEU A 281 -1.56 1.32 -14.21
N THR A 282 -2.37 0.26 -14.32
CA THR A 282 -3.02 -0.18 -15.56
C THR A 282 -3.73 0.95 -16.29
N LYS A 283 -4.58 1.70 -15.58
CA LYS A 283 -5.36 2.80 -16.18
C LYS A 283 -4.48 3.86 -16.86
N TYR A 284 -3.30 4.12 -16.30
CA TYR A 284 -2.36 5.08 -16.85
C TYR A 284 -1.51 4.48 -17.99
N VAL A 285 -1.06 3.24 -17.82
CA VAL A 285 -0.11 2.58 -18.72
C VAL A 285 -0.76 1.99 -19.98
N ILE A 286 -2.07 1.72 -19.95
CA ILE A 286 -2.79 1.11 -21.09
C ILE A 286 -2.64 1.88 -22.41
N THR A 287 -2.42 3.19 -22.34
CA THR A 287 -2.23 4.08 -23.50
C THR A 287 -0.75 4.34 -23.85
N LYS A 288 0.19 3.67 -23.19
CA LYS A 288 1.64 3.95 -23.29
C LYS A 288 2.43 2.94 -24.11
N ALA A 289 1.76 1.98 -24.73
CA ALA A 289 2.38 1.00 -25.64
C ALA A 289 3.19 1.72 -26.73
N GLY A 290 4.47 1.39 -26.87
CA GLY A 290 5.35 2.04 -27.85
C GLY A 290 5.89 3.41 -27.45
N SER A 291 5.87 3.76 -26.15
CA SER A 291 6.32 5.07 -25.66
C SER A 291 7.06 4.99 -24.32
N LYS A 292 7.76 6.07 -23.97
CA LYS A 292 8.26 6.30 -22.61
C LYS A 292 7.15 6.93 -21.77
N PHE A 293 7.13 6.63 -20.48
CA PHE A 293 6.28 7.34 -19.53
C PHE A 293 7.02 7.56 -18.20
N SER A 294 6.58 8.56 -17.45
CA SER A 294 7.09 8.84 -16.11
C SER A 294 5.96 8.94 -15.09
N ILE A 295 6.31 8.63 -13.85
CA ILE A 295 5.50 8.82 -12.67
C ILE A 295 6.37 9.49 -11.60
N GLY A 296 5.72 10.16 -10.66
CA GLY A 296 6.36 10.57 -9.42
C GLY A 296 5.54 10.14 -8.21
N ILE A 297 6.21 10.02 -7.08
CA ILE A 297 5.64 9.58 -5.82
C ILE A 297 5.87 10.68 -4.80
N GLU A 298 4.78 11.14 -4.19
CA GLU A 298 4.80 12.11 -3.08
C GLU A 298 4.14 11.53 -1.84
N SER A 299 4.58 11.97 -0.67
CA SER A 299 3.93 11.63 0.60
C SER A 299 2.82 12.63 0.89
N LEU A 300 1.82 12.22 1.65
CA LEU A 300 0.87 13.11 2.35
C LEU A 300 1.20 13.23 3.84
N SER A 301 2.34 12.69 4.27
CA SER A 301 2.78 12.57 5.65
C SER A 301 4.22 13.05 5.81
N GLY A 302 4.54 13.65 6.95
CA GLY A 302 5.92 13.95 7.37
C GLY A 302 6.68 12.75 7.96
N ASP A 303 6.08 11.55 7.90
CA ASP A 303 6.69 10.27 8.26
C ASP A 303 7.20 9.63 6.96
N ASP A 304 8.51 9.58 6.79
CA ASP A 304 9.15 9.29 5.51
C ASP A 304 8.99 7.83 5.08
N VAL A 305 9.06 7.61 3.78
CA VAL A 305 9.17 6.27 3.19
C VAL A 305 10.47 6.20 2.43
N ILE A 306 11.24 5.15 2.71
CA ILE A 306 12.48 4.87 1.99
C ILE A 306 12.26 3.64 1.12
N LEU A 307 12.27 3.84 -0.20
CA LEU A 307 12.20 2.78 -1.19
C LEU A 307 13.60 2.43 -1.69
N LYS A 308 13.72 1.26 -2.31
CA LYS A 308 14.91 0.82 -3.03
C LYS A 308 14.95 1.42 -4.43
N SER A 309 16.09 1.98 -4.82
CA SER A 309 16.34 2.45 -6.18
C SER A 309 16.75 1.29 -7.10
N ARG A 310 16.89 1.56 -8.39
CA ARG A 310 17.43 0.58 -9.34
C ARG A 310 18.89 0.21 -9.06
N GLU A 311 19.68 1.09 -8.44
CA GLU A 311 21.07 0.86 -8.02
C GLU A 311 21.19 -0.09 -6.82
N SER A 312 20.08 -0.40 -6.14
CA SER A 312 20.12 -1.13 -4.86
C SER A 312 20.22 -2.66 -4.97
N GLY A 313 20.14 -3.23 -6.18
CA GLY A 313 19.97 -4.67 -6.40
C GLY A 313 18.55 -5.23 -6.14
N LEU A 314 17.67 -4.46 -5.50
CA LEU A 314 16.22 -4.73 -5.35
C LEU A 314 15.42 -3.71 -6.15
N THR A 315 15.74 -3.63 -7.44
CA THR A 315 15.24 -2.66 -8.40
C THR A 315 13.70 -2.65 -8.45
N PRO A 316 13.05 -1.48 -8.52
CA PRO A 316 11.64 -1.39 -8.92
C PRO A 316 11.39 -2.13 -10.24
N VAL A 317 10.25 -2.81 -10.36
CA VAL A 317 9.90 -3.56 -11.58
C VAL A 317 8.47 -3.24 -11.97
N LEU A 318 8.26 -2.87 -13.23
CA LEU A 318 6.94 -2.77 -13.84
C LEU A 318 6.67 -4.04 -14.64
N THR A 319 5.71 -4.85 -14.21
CA THR A 319 5.24 -6.02 -14.95
C THR A 319 4.05 -5.61 -15.81
N VAL A 320 4.20 -5.73 -17.12
CA VAL A 320 3.16 -5.38 -18.10
C VAL A 320 2.65 -6.65 -18.77
N TYR A 321 1.33 -6.83 -18.75
CA TYR A 321 0.63 -7.88 -19.49
C TYR A 321 0.01 -7.31 -20.75
N TYR A 322 0.20 -7.97 -21.89
CA TYR A 322 -0.20 -7.46 -23.20
C TYR A 322 -0.58 -8.57 -24.20
N LYS A 323 -1.20 -8.15 -25.32
CA LYS A 323 -1.47 -8.94 -26.52
C LYS A 323 -0.70 -8.35 -27.70
#